data_AF-A0A0F9KMK5-F1
#
_entry.id   AF-A0A0F9KMK5-F1
#
_cell.length_a   1.000
_cell.length_b   1.000
_cell.length_c   1.000
_cell.angle_alpha   90.00
_cell.angle_beta   90.00
_cell.angle_gamma   90.00
#
_symmetry.space_group_name_H-M   'P 1'
#
loop_
_entity.id
_entity.type
_entity.pdbx_description
1 polymer ?
#
loop_
_entity_poly.entity_id
_entity_poly.type
_entity_poly.pdbx_seq_one_letter_code
_entity_poly.pdbx_strand_id
1 'polypeptide(L)'
;MEIKKILHKLFGIETKAAKLKKLKKEREEIKRGKELKRKEKKVFKVTFRCESCSQRWSYKYPADTRVGYSGWGQRSNKHSWIMDTYGFYNYHCPTCNSSDISIIKRNVIKFKDEN
;
A
#
# COMPACT_ATOMS: atom_id res chain seq x y z
N MET A 1 33.20 -34.25 -34.12
CA MET A 1 31.85 -34.07 -33.51
C MET A 1 31.69 -32.65 -32.91
N GLU A 2 32.19 -31.61 -33.59
CA GLU A 2 32.37 -30.27 -32.99
C GLU A 2 31.68 -29.13 -33.76
N ILE A 3 31.30 -29.34 -35.01
CA ILE A 3 30.67 -28.31 -35.87
C ILE A 3 29.28 -27.91 -35.35
N LYS A 4 28.52 -28.85 -34.76
CA LYS A 4 27.18 -28.58 -34.22
C LYS A 4 27.17 -27.61 -33.02
N LYS A 5 28.24 -27.58 -32.20
CA LYS A 5 28.33 -26.67 -31.04
C LYS A 5 28.64 -25.22 -31.46
N ILE A 6 29.36 -25.03 -32.57
CA ILE A 6 29.74 -23.71 -33.09
C ILE A 6 28.52 -23.00 -33.70
N LEU A 7 27.69 -23.73 -34.46
CA LEU A 7 26.45 -23.19 -35.05
C LEU A 7 25.44 -22.70 -34.00
N HIS A 8 25.33 -23.38 -32.86
CA HIS A 8 24.43 -22.98 -31.77
C HIS A 8 24.88 -21.69 -31.05
N LYS A 9 26.18 -21.37 -31.13
CA LYS A 9 26.78 -20.14 -30.57
C LYS A 9 26.68 -18.95 -31.54
N LEU A 10 26.74 -19.22 -32.85
CA LEU A 10 26.70 -18.19 -33.90
C LEU A 10 25.27 -17.78 -34.31
N PHE A 11 24.29 -18.69 -34.26
CA PHE A 11 22.94 -18.41 -34.77
C PHE A 11 21.89 -18.01 -33.73
N GLY A 12 22.28 -17.85 -32.46
CA GLY A 12 21.41 -17.25 -31.43
C GLY A 12 19.98 -17.81 -31.41
N ILE A 13 19.80 -19.10 -31.70
CA ILE A 13 18.47 -19.70 -31.77
C ILE A 13 17.98 -19.83 -30.34
N GLU A 14 17.29 -18.80 -29.85
CA GLU A 14 16.59 -18.86 -28.58
C GLU A 14 15.63 -20.05 -28.64
N THR A 15 15.87 -21.04 -27.79
CA THR A 15 14.98 -22.18 -27.66
C THR A 15 13.58 -21.68 -27.31
N LYS A 16 12.54 -22.34 -27.83
CA LYS A 16 11.14 -21.98 -27.54
C LYS A 16 10.87 -21.85 -26.03
N ALA A 17 11.56 -22.64 -25.21
CA ALA A 17 11.51 -22.57 -23.75
C ALA A 17 12.09 -21.28 -23.16
N ALA A 18 13.19 -20.76 -23.70
CA ALA A 18 13.79 -19.49 -23.28
C ALA A 18 12.90 -18.29 -23.63
N LYS A 19 12.33 -18.28 -24.84
CA LYS A 19 11.33 -17.28 -25.25
C LYS A 19 10.10 -17.28 -24.33
N LEU A 20 9.59 -18.45 -23.97
CA LEU A 20 8.43 -18.57 -23.07
C LEU A 20 8.72 -18.03 -21.66
N LYS A 21 9.94 -18.26 -21.13
CA LYS A 21 10.35 -17.72 -19.82
C LYS A 21 10.45 -16.19 -19.83
N LYS A 22 11.03 -15.59 -20.88
CA LYS A 22 11.09 -14.12 -21.04
C LYS A 22 9.68 -13.50 -21.09
N LEU A 23 8.79 -14.06 -21.91
CA LEU A 23 7.40 -13.61 -22.03
C LEU A 23 6.63 -13.69 -20.72
N LYS A 24 6.84 -14.76 -19.92
CA LYS A 24 6.24 -14.87 -18.58
C LYS A 24 6.75 -13.78 -17.64
N LYS A 25 8.06 -13.51 -17.65
CA LYS A 25 8.68 -12.48 -16.81
C LYS A 25 8.20 -11.07 -17.17
N GLU A 26 8.12 -10.73 -18.46
CA GLU A 26 7.55 -9.46 -18.92
C GLU A 26 6.07 -9.31 -18.53
N ARG A 27 5.27 -10.39 -18.65
CA ARG A 27 3.88 -10.36 -18.19
C ARG A 27 3.75 -10.11 -16.70
N GLU A 28 4.63 -10.68 -15.88
CA GLU A 28 4.66 -10.44 -14.44
C GLU A 28 5.09 -9.01 -14.10
N GLU A 29 6.10 -8.47 -14.79
CA GLU A 29 6.54 -7.07 -14.62
C GLU A 29 5.44 -6.08 -15.04
N ILE A 30 4.73 -6.33 -16.15
CA ILE A 30 3.58 -5.53 -16.57
C ILE A 30 2.44 -5.63 -15.55
N LYS A 31 2.17 -6.82 -14.99
CA LYS A 31 1.17 -6.99 -13.93
C LYS A 31 1.55 -6.20 -12.68
N ARG A 32 2.82 -6.28 -12.23
CA ARG A 32 3.34 -5.50 -11.09
C ARG A 32 3.24 -4.00 -11.36
N GLY A 33 3.63 -3.53 -12.54
CA GLY A 33 3.51 -2.12 -12.93
C GLY A 33 2.06 -1.62 -12.96
N LYS A 34 1.12 -2.44 -13.45
CA LYS A 34 -0.32 -2.12 -13.41
C LYS A 34 -0.89 -2.14 -11.99
N GLU A 35 -0.40 -3.03 -11.13
CA GLU A 35 -0.80 -3.09 -9.72
C GLU A 35 -0.25 -1.89 -8.93
N LEU A 36 0.99 -1.49 -9.17
CA LEU A 36 1.60 -0.26 -8.63
C LEU A 36 0.79 0.98 -9.07
N LYS A 37 0.49 1.12 -10.37
CA LYS A 37 -0.37 2.20 -10.89
C LYS A 37 -1.80 2.19 -10.34
N ARG A 38 -2.32 1.02 -9.92
CA ARG A 38 -3.61 0.90 -9.23
C ARG A 38 -3.51 1.29 -7.75
N LYS A 39 -2.39 1.02 -7.09
CA LYS A 39 -2.10 1.44 -5.71
C LYS A 39 -1.86 2.96 -5.63
N GLU A 40 -1.21 3.55 -6.63
CA GLU A 40 -0.96 5.01 -6.73
C GLU A 40 -2.23 5.87 -6.78
N LYS A 41 -3.43 5.30 -6.97
CA LYS A 41 -4.69 6.07 -7.04
C LYS A 41 -5.61 5.89 -5.86
N LYS A 42 -5.27 5.08 -4.86
CA LYS A 42 -6.10 4.92 -3.66
C LYS A 42 -5.35 5.49 -2.48
N VAL A 43 -6.04 6.28 -1.66
CA VAL A 43 -5.51 6.74 -0.38
C VAL A 43 -6.49 6.37 0.71
N PHE A 44 -5.94 6.00 1.86
CA PHE A 44 -6.73 5.66 3.03
C PHE A 44 -6.91 6.94 3.85
N LYS A 45 -8.13 7.49 3.86
CA LYS A 45 -8.49 8.68 4.63
C LYS A 45 -9.05 8.26 5.98
N VAL A 46 -8.43 8.76 7.05
CA VAL A 46 -8.89 8.56 8.42
C VAL A 46 -9.32 9.89 8.99
N THR A 47 -10.48 9.91 9.63
CA THR A 47 -10.97 11.08 10.37
C THR A 47 -10.88 10.79 11.86
N PHE A 48 -10.23 11.70 12.56
CA PHE A 48 -10.00 11.66 14.00
C PHE A 48 -10.92 12.65 14.72
N ARG A 49 -11.17 12.37 15.99
CA ARG A 49 -11.78 13.28 16.95
C ARG A 49 -10.92 13.28 18.21
N CYS A 50 -10.51 14.45 18.67
CA CYS A 50 -9.91 14.59 19.99
C CYS A 50 -11.01 14.51 21.05
N GLU A 51 -10.84 13.68 22.08
CA GLU A 51 -11.81 13.58 23.18
C GLU A 51 -11.70 14.78 24.13
N SER A 52 -10.52 15.41 24.24
CA SER A 52 -10.31 16.56 25.13
C SER A 52 -10.93 17.86 24.62
N CYS A 53 -10.82 18.17 23.32
CA CYS A 53 -11.34 19.42 22.75
C CYS A 53 -12.39 19.23 21.65
N SER A 54 -12.80 17.99 21.36
CA SER A 54 -13.75 17.63 20.29
C SER A 54 -13.35 18.04 18.86
N GLN A 55 -12.16 18.61 18.66
CA GLN A 55 -11.65 18.96 17.34
C GLN A 55 -11.61 17.73 16.43
N ARG A 56 -11.99 17.91 15.17
CA ARG A 56 -11.93 16.89 14.13
C ARG A 56 -10.94 17.27 13.05
N TRP A 57 -10.18 16.29 12.58
CA TRP A 57 -9.29 16.44 11.44
C TRP A 57 -9.20 15.13 10.67
N SER A 58 -8.71 15.19 9.44
CA SER A 58 -8.48 13.99 8.64
C SER A 58 -7.06 13.95 8.12
N TYR A 59 -6.52 12.74 8.04
CA TYR A 59 -5.22 12.49 7.45
C TYR A 59 -5.34 11.46 6.33
N LYS A 60 -4.49 11.60 5.30
CA LYS A 60 -4.43 10.68 4.16
C LYS A 60 -3.18 9.82 4.32
N TYR A 61 -3.36 8.51 4.22
CA TYR A 61 -2.29 7.52 4.29
C TYR A 61 -2.21 6.70 2.99
N PRO A 62 -1.10 6.00 2.76
CA PRO A 62 -1.01 4.96 1.73
C PRO A 62 -2.17 3.96 1.82
N ALA A 63 -2.62 3.43 0.69
CA ALA A 63 -3.80 2.55 0.62
C ALA A 63 -3.68 1.26 1.44
N ASP A 64 -2.46 0.81 1.69
CA ASP A 64 -2.11 -0.41 2.43
C ASP A 64 -1.98 -0.19 3.94
N THR A 65 -2.28 1.02 4.41
CA THR A 65 -2.32 1.37 5.84
C THR A 65 -3.34 0.51 6.58
N ARG A 66 -2.90 -0.06 7.70
CA ARG A 66 -3.70 -0.85 8.63
C ARG A 66 -4.05 0.00 9.85
N VAL A 67 -5.26 -0.18 10.34
CA VAL A 67 -5.73 0.43 11.60
C VAL A 67 -6.19 -0.67 12.52
N GLY A 68 -5.65 -0.69 13.73
CA GLY A 68 -6.08 -1.58 14.80
C GLY A 68 -6.37 -0.82 16.08
N TYR A 69 -6.60 -1.57 17.14
CA TYR A 69 -6.91 -1.06 18.48
C TYR A 69 -5.95 -1.70 19.47
N SER A 70 -5.42 -0.92 20.40
CA SER A 70 -4.63 -1.46 21.51
C SER A 70 -5.60 -1.87 22.63
N GLY A 71 -5.79 -3.17 22.83
CA GLY A 71 -6.52 -3.70 23.99
C GLY A 71 -7.09 -5.11 23.81
N TRP A 72 -7.00 -5.93 24.86
CA TRP A 72 -7.79 -7.16 25.03
C TRP A 72 -9.22 -6.76 25.42
N GLY A 73 -10.03 -6.40 24.45
CA GLY A 73 -11.40 -5.92 24.69
C GLY A 73 -12.21 -5.82 23.41
N GLN A 74 -13.50 -5.48 23.53
CA GLN A 74 -14.37 -5.21 22.39
C GLN A 74 -13.71 -4.16 21.48
N ARG A 75 -13.92 -4.26 20.15
CA ARG A 75 -13.40 -3.31 19.16
C ARG A 75 -13.85 -1.89 19.51
N SER A 76 -13.02 -1.15 20.24
CA SER A 76 -13.29 0.23 20.64
C SER A 76 -12.44 1.17 19.80
N ASN A 77 -13.03 2.24 19.27
CA ASN A 77 -12.28 3.26 18.51
C ASN A 77 -11.37 4.15 19.37
N LYS A 78 -11.31 3.89 20.68
CA LYS A 78 -10.42 4.55 21.63
C LYS A 78 -9.06 3.84 21.62
N HIS A 79 -7.97 4.61 21.57
CA HIS A 79 -6.60 4.09 21.44
C HIS A 79 -6.37 3.25 20.17
N SER A 80 -6.78 3.78 19.02
CA SER A 80 -6.45 3.17 17.74
C SER A 80 -4.98 3.41 17.38
N TRP A 81 -4.29 2.37 16.91
CA TRP A 81 -3.01 2.51 16.26
C TRP A 81 -3.18 2.45 14.75
N ILE A 82 -2.30 3.14 14.04
CA ILE A 82 -2.24 3.13 12.59
C ILE A 82 -0.81 2.75 12.21
N MET A 83 -0.69 1.81 11.29
CA MET A 83 0.58 1.31 10.78
C MET A 83 0.52 1.19 9.27
N ASP A 84 1.56 1.63 8.58
CA ASP A 84 1.78 1.36 7.17
C ASP A 84 3.14 0.67 6.95
N THR A 85 3.68 0.73 5.72
CA THR A 85 5.00 0.17 5.40
C THR A 85 6.17 0.87 6.09
N TYR A 86 5.98 2.09 6.56
CA TYR A 86 7.02 2.91 7.21
C TYR A 86 6.99 2.80 8.74
N GLY A 87 5.92 2.29 9.33
CA GLY A 87 5.86 1.93 10.75
C GLY A 87 4.61 2.41 11.47
N PHE A 88 4.69 2.47 12.80
CA PHE A 88 3.61 2.97 13.65
C PHE A 88 3.58 4.50 13.67
N TYR A 89 2.38 5.04 13.61
CA TYR A 89 2.14 6.47 13.75
C TYR A 89 1.59 6.82 15.13
N ASN A 90 2.19 7.83 15.75
CA ASN A 90 1.66 8.49 16.94
C ASN A 90 0.91 9.76 16.54
N TYR A 91 -0.25 10.01 17.15
CA TYR A 91 -1.10 11.15 16.84
C TYR A 91 -1.34 12.00 18.07
N HIS A 92 -1.31 13.31 17.87
CA HIS A 92 -1.73 14.30 18.84
C HIS A 92 -2.77 15.21 18.20
N CYS A 93 -3.67 15.74 19.01
CA CYS A 93 -4.62 16.74 18.55
C CYS A 93 -3.86 17.98 18.07
N PRO A 94 -4.10 18.48 16.84
CA PRO A 94 -3.41 19.67 16.34
C PRO A 94 -3.76 20.96 17.10
N THR A 95 -4.84 20.95 17.88
CA THR A 95 -5.32 22.12 18.63
C THR A 95 -4.83 22.13 20.08
N CYS A 96 -4.92 21.01 20.78
CA CYS A 96 -4.63 20.95 22.22
C CYS A 96 -3.51 19.95 22.58
N ASN A 97 -2.85 19.35 21.57
CA ASN A 97 -1.78 18.36 21.71
C ASN A 97 -2.13 17.12 22.56
N SER A 98 -3.41 16.86 22.82
CA SER A 98 -3.86 15.68 23.55
C SER A 98 -3.66 14.42 22.70
N SER A 99 -3.23 13.33 23.35
CA SER A 99 -3.13 11.99 22.78
C SER A 99 -4.44 11.19 22.89
N ASP A 100 -5.45 11.71 23.61
CA ASP A 100 -6.76 11.08 23.72
C ASP A 100 -7.60 11.35 22.46
N ILE A 101 -7.46 10.44 21.50
CA ILE A 101 -7.97 10.57 20.14
C ILE A 101 -8.71 9.31 19.75
N SER A 102 -9.89 9.50 19.18
CA SER A 102 -10.72 8.44 18.61
C SER A 102 -10.75 8.54 17.08
N ILE A 103 -10.72 7.39 16.40
CA ILE A 103 -11.02 7.34 14.96
C ILE A 103 -12.53 7.23 14.76
N ILE A 104 -13.12 8.21 14.09
CA ILE A 104 -14.57 8.25 13.84
C ILE A 104 -14.95 7.80 12.43
N LYS A 105 -14.03 7.86 11.45
CA LYS A 105 -14.30 7.43 10.07
C LYS A 105 -13.04 6.91 9.38
N ARG A 106 -13.21 5.91 8.51
CA ARG A 106 -12.16 5.28 7.71
C ARG A 106 -12.67 4.97 6.32
N ASN A 107 -12.10 5.61 5.31
CA ASN A 107 -12.50 5.42 3.92
C ASN A 107 -11.29 5.24 3.02
N VAL A 108 -11.34 4.28 2.09
CA VAL A 108 -10.42 4.25 0.95
C VAL A 108 -11.04 5.09 -0.15
N ILE A 109 -10.41 6.22 -0.50
CA ILE A 109 -10.88 7.12 -1.56
C ILE A 109 -9.97 6.96 -2.79
N LYS A 110 -10.51 7.13 -4.00
CA LYS A 110 -9.67 7.25 -5.19
C LYS A 110 -9.25 8.71 -5.35
N PHE A 111 -8.03 8.93 -5.82
CA PHE A 111 -7.48 10.27 -6.08
C PHE A 111 -8.31 11.10 -7.08
N LYS A 112 -9.17 10.45 -7.88
CA LYS A 112 -10.07 11.10 -8.84
C LYS A 112 -11.42 11.52 -8.28
N ASP A 113 -11.80 11.05 -7.08
CA ASP A 113 -13.11 11.33 -6.48
C ASP A 113 -13.11 12.66 -5.68
N GLU A 114 -12.16 13.56 -5.96
CA GLU A 114 -11.94 14.82 -5.22
C GLU A 114 -12.24 16.08 -6.02
N ASN A 115 -12.85 15.95 -7.21
CA ASN A 115 -13.39 17.08 -8.01
C ASN A 115 -14.91 17.14 -7.92
#